data_AF-A0A8T6P5P6-F1
#
_entry.id   AF-A0A8T6P5P6-F1
#
_cell.length_a   1.000
_cell.length_b   1.000
_cell.length_c   1.000
_cell.angle_alpha   90.00
_cell.angle_beta   90.00
_cell.angle_gamma   90.00
#
_symmetry.space_group_name_H-M   'P 1'
#
loop_
_entity.id
_entity.type
_entity.pdbx_description
1 polymer ?
#
loop_
_entity_poly.entity_id
_entity_poly.type
_entity_poly.pdbx_seq_one_letter_code
_entity_poly.pdbx_strand_id
1 'polypeptide(L)'
;MSLDGSTAMVVFPIVAIVLALLSVAGIAFWWFATRDDEEEEIAEESFEQAARPAQAGRPQNDDGPGLFEALAQDLGFAQPKPANPDWANSLPSGTPKGDAVAASAPVASQSVAVPPSPAYSPSDEIVEVMRLYRDLADGSLLVEIGGIRYGSVEQMEDSNVQRRFLGTARALTRFAEGADGTNLPPRPPAPSPVAAPPTVSQPAPVQPSVAPPPPPQSAPVDEDEEEEAARSMAEEIEELLQYRLTLTPNMAHRSVHIRGTPSGNIRIEVDGQFFETVGDVADNAVREFIISVIREWESRQ
;
A
#
# COMPACT_ATOMS: atom_id res chain seq x y z
N MET A 1 65.54 -1.22 8.94
CA MET A 1 64.69 -1.84 9.96
C MET A 1 63.78 -2.82 9.24
N SER A 2 64.17 -4.10 9.18
CA SER A 2 63.29 -5.15 8.64
C SER A 2 62.26 -5.48 9.71
N LEU A 3 60.98 -5.22 9.42
CA LEU A 3 59.89 -5.68 10.26
C LEU A 3 59.87 -7.21 10.19
N ASP A 4 59.95 -7.85 11.35
CA ASP A 4 59.85 -9.30 11.49
C ASP A 4 58.51 -9.79 10.90
N GLY A 5 58.53 -10.91 10.18
CA GLY A 5 57.37 -11.42 9.43
C GLY A 5 56.16 -11.71 10.33
N SER A 6 56.40 -11.96 11.62
CA SER A 6 55.36 -12.14 12.62
C SER A 6 54.57 -10.85 12.92
N THR A 7 55.24 -9.70 12.90
CA THR A 7 54.59 -8.39 13.12
C THR A 7 53.73 -7.98 11.93
N ALA A 8 54.14 -8.35 10.72
CA ALA A 8 53.35 -8.09 9.52
C ALA A 8 51.99 -8.80 9.54
N MET A 9 51.92 -10.05 10.03
CA MET A 9 50.66 -10.81 10.07
C MET A 9 49.58 -10.20 10.97
N VAL A 10 49.95 -9.45 12.02
CA VAL A 10 48.98 -8.85 12.95
C VAL A 10 48.60 -7.42 12.53
N VAL A 11 49.53 -6.67 11.93
CA VAL A 11 49.30 -5.26 11.58
C VAL A 11 48.38 -5.13 10.36
N PHE A 12 48.50 -6.00 9.35
CA PHE A 12 47.67 -5.94 8.14
C PHE A 12 46.15 -6.01 8.38
N PRO A 13 45.61 -6.97 9.18
CA PRO A 13 44.16 -7.02 9.40
C PRO A 13 43.64 -5.81 10.18
N ILE A 14 44.43 -5.26 11.12
CA ILE A 14 44.03 -4.07 11.88
C ILE A 14 43.94 -2.85 10.95
N VAL A 15 44.93 -2.66 10.07
CA VAL A 15 44.90 -1.57 9.09
C VAL A 15 43.72 -1.72 8.12
N ALA A 16 43.42 -2.94 7.68
CA ALA A 16 42.27 -3.21 6.81
C ALA A 16 40.93 -2.86 7.49
N ILE A 17 40.76 -3.20 8.77
CA ILE A 17 39.56 -2.86 9.55
C ILE A 17 39.43 -1.34 9.71
N VAL A 18 40.52 -0.64 10.03
CA VAL A 18 40.49 0.82 10.17
C VAL A 18 40.12 1.50 8.86
N LEU A 19 40.65 1.03 7.72
CA LEU A 19 40.28 1.56 6.40
C LEU A 19 38.81 1.28 6.06
N ALA A 20 38.29 0.10 6.39
CA ALA A 20 36.87 -0.21 6.19
C ALA A 20 35.95 0.71 7.02
N LEU A 21 36.31 0.95 8.28
CA LEU A 21 35.54 1.86 9.17
C LEU A 21 35.58 3.31 8.67
N LEU A 22 36.73 3.78 8.17
CA LEU A 22 36.84 5.12 7.58
C LEU A 22 36.01 5.25 6.29
N SER A 23 35.91 4.19 5.49
CA SER A 23 35.07 4.18 4.28
C SER A 23 33.58 4.28 4.61
N VAL A 24 33.10 3.54 5.61
CA VAL A 24 31.69 3.60 6.04
C VAL A 24 31.38 4.99 6.61
N ALA A 25 32.28 5.56 7.41
CA ALA A 25 32.11 6.91 7.94
C ALA A 25 32.10 7.98 6.84
N GLY A 26 32.93 7.82 5.79
CA GLY A 26 32.94 8.71 4.64
C GLY A 26 31.63 8.68 3.85
N ILE A 27 31.05 7.49 3.62
CA ILE A 27 29.76 7.34 2.95
C ILE A 27 28.62 7.95 3.77
N ALA A 28 28.60 7.71 5.09
CA ALA A 28 27.61 8.30 5.98
C ALA A 28 27.72 9.83 6.06
N PHE A 29 28.95 10.37 6.09
CA PHE A 29 29.18 11.82 6.08
C PHE A 29 28.77 12.45 4.75
N TRP A 30 29.08 11.80 3.62
CA TRP A 30 28.66 12.27 2.30
C TRP A 30 27.12 12.30 2.18
N TRP A 31 26.44 11.24 2.65
CA TRP A 31 24.97 11.18 2.66
C TRP A 31 24.32 12.26 3.55
N PHE A 32 24.98 12.63 4.66
CA PHE A 32 24.49 13.69 5.53
C PHE A 32 24.76 15.08 4.93
N ALA A 33 25.94 15.28 4.31
CA ALA A 33 26.33 16.56 3.72
C ALA A 33 25.45 16.97 2.52
N THR A 34 24.99 16.02 1.71
CA THR A 34 24.10 16.32 0.57
C THR A 34 22.65 16.62 1.00
N ARG A 35 22.29 16.37 2.26
CA ARG A 35 20.93 16.55 2.76
C ARG A 35 20.65 17.99 3.22
N ASP A 36 21.69 18.76 3.54
CA ASP A 36 21.54 20.12 4.07
C ASP A 36 21.47 21.21 2.97
N ASP A 37 21.89 20.93 1.72
CA ASP A 37 21.93 21.92 0.64
C ASP A 37 20.55 22.15 -0.05
N GLU A 38 19.56 21.25 0.10
CA GLU A 38 18.24 21.41 -0.55
C GLU A 38 17.28 22.37 0.19
N GLU A 39 17.56 22.75 1.45
CA GLU A 39 16.66 23.65 2.22
C GLU A 39 16.96 25.15 2.03
N GLU A 40 18.12 25.54 1.48
CA GLU A 40 18.48 26.96 1.30
C GLU A 40 18.05 27.56 -0.05
N GLU A 41 17.84 26.76 -1.11
CA GLU A 41 17.47 27.30 -2.44
C GLU A 41 15.98 27.71 -2.55
N ILE A 42 15.10 27.13 -1.72
CA ILE A 42 13.66 27.44 -1.71
C ILE A 42 13.35 28.76 -0.98
N ALA A 43 14.29 29.25 -0.17
CA ALA A 43 14.13 30.49 0.59
C ALA A 43 14.42 31.75 -0.24
N GLU A 44 15.25 31.68 -1.29
CA GLU A 44 15.60 32.86 -2.09
C GLU A 44 14.64 33.12 -3.26
N GLU A 45 14.05 32.10 -3.90
CA GLU A 45 13.07 32.31 -4.99
C GLU A 45 11.72 32.86 -4.50
N SER A 46 11.39 32.67 -3.22
CA SER A 46 10.12 33.13 -2.64
C SER A 46 10.04 34.64 -2.40
N PHE A 47 11.18 35.36 -2.39
CA PHE A 47 11.20 36.78 -2.04
C PHE A 47 11.07 37.74 -3.24
N GLU A 48 11.30 37.29 -4.48
CA GLU A 48 11.10 38.13 -5.68
C GLU A 48 9.64 38.20 -6.16
N GLN A 49 8.77 37.27 -5.74
CA GLN A 49 7.36 37.28 -6.15
C GLN A 49 6.49 38.33 -5.43
N ALA A 50 6.99 38.95 -4.36
CA ALA A 50 6.22 39.87 -3.51
C ALA A 50 6.21 41.36 -3.97
N ALA A 51 6.86 41.71 -5.09
CA ALA A 51 7.00 43.11 -5.53
C ALA A 51 6.23 43.48 -6.82
N ARG A 52 5.19 42.72 -7.21
CA ARG A 52 4.31 43.13 -8.33
C ARG A 52 3.09 43.93 -7.84
N PRO A 53 2.98 45.23 -8.16
CA PRO A 53 1.80 46.03 -7.80
C PRO A 53 0.55 45.62 -8.59
N ALA A 54 -0.56 45.57 -7.87
CA ALA A 54 -1.89 45.17 -8.27
C ALA A 54 -2.41 45.86 -9.55
N GLN A 55 -2.82 45.06 -10.54
CA GLN A 55 -3.80 45.48 -11.54
C GLN A 55 -5.19 45.08 -11.07
N ALA A 56 -6.00 46.11 -10.83
CA ALA A 56 -7.41 46.00 -10.49
C ALA A 56 -8.23 45.56 -11.73
N GLY A 57 -8.78 44.35 -11.68
CA GLY A 57 -9.75 43.82 -12.63
C GLY A 57 -11.02 43.38 -11.90
N ARG A 58 -12.16 43.91 -12.33
CA ARG A 58 -13.53 43.78 -11.80
C ARG A 58 -14.00 42.34 -11.49
N PRO A 59 -14.92 42.17 -10.51
CA PRO A 59 -15.68 40.93 -10.36
C PRO A 59 -16.81 40.85 -11.38
N GLN A 60 -16.90 39.73 -12.09
CA GLN A 60 -18.06 39.36 -12.88
C GLN A 60 -18.81 38.27 -12.12
N ASN A 61 -19.95 38.65 -11.55
CA ASN A 61 -20.95 37.74 -11.02
C ASN A 61 -21.54 36.96 -12.21
N ASP A 62 -21.47 35.63 -12.14
CA ASP A 62 -22.36 34.74 -12.87
C ASP A 62 -22.93 33.73 -11.86
N ASP A 63 -24.11 34.07 -11.35
CA ASP A 63 -24.99 33.20 -10.58
C ASP A 63 -25.65 32.20 -11.54
N GLY A 64 -25.05 31.02 -11.70
CA GLY A 64 -25.70 29.85 -12.29
C GLY A 64 -25.86 28.76 -11.24
N PRO A 65 -27.06 28.18 -11.04
CA PRO A 65 -27.23 27.06 -10.12
C PRO A 65 -26.42 25.87 -10.64
N GLY A 66 -25.41 25.47 -9.86
CA GLY A 66 -24.53 24.37 -10.17
C GLY A 66 -25.29 23.05 -10.33
N LEU A 67 -24.87 22.27 -11.32
CA LEU A 67 -25.38 20.96 -11.72
C LEU A 67 -25.45 19.92 -10.57
N PHE A 68 -24.85 20.19 -9.40
CA PHE A 68 -24.90 19.34 -8.22
C PHE A 68 -26.18 19.48 -7.36
N GLU A 69 -26.95 20.57 -7.49
CA GLU A 69 -28.22 20.71 -6.73
C GLU A 69 -29.31 19.75 -7.23
N ALA A 70 -29.15 19.20 -8.44
CA ALA A 70 -30.04 18.17 -9.00
C ALA A 70 -29.71 16.73 -8.54
N LEU A 71 -28.50 16.46 -8.02
CA LEU A 71 -28.10 15.11 -7.58
C LEU A 71 -28.16 14.91 -6.06
N ALA A 72 -28.14 16.00 -5.27
CA ALA A 72 -28.32 15.92 -3.82
C ALA A 72 -29.77 15.61 -3.39
N GLN A 73 -30.77 15.84 -4.25
CA GLN A 73 -32.19 15.56 -3.95
C GLN A 73 -32.58 14.07 -4.08
N ASP A 74 -31.76 13.23 -4.71
CA ASP A 74 -32.10 11.81 -4.98
C ASP A 74 -31.54 10.82 -3.93
N LEU A 75 -30.67 11.28 -3.00
CA LEU A 75 -30.07 10.40 -1.97
C LEU A 75 -30.64 10.58 -0.55
N GLY A 76 -31.75 11.29 -0.39
CA GLY A 76 -32.56 11.22 0.86
C GLY A 76 -31.84 11.65 2.15
N PHE A 77 -30.71 12.35 2.06
CA PHE A 77 -30.05 12.93 3.23
C PHE A 77 -30.74 14.25 3.57
N ALA A 78 -31.76 14.17 4.42
CA ALA A 78 -32.29 15.34 5.10
C ALA A 78 -31.16 16.00 5.91
N GLN A 79 -30.71 17.17 5.48
CA GLN A 79 -29.84 18.01 6.30
C GLN A 79 -30.57 18.36 7.61
N PRO A 80 -30.01 18.08 8.80
CA PRO A 80 -30.49 18.68 10.02
C PRO A 80 -30.18 20.18 9.96
N LYS A 81 -31.24 20.97 9.75
CA LYS A 81 -31.26 22.42 9.90
C LYS A 81 -30.55 22.81 11.22
N PRO A 82 -29.52 23.69 11.21
CA PRO A 82 -28.88 24.11 12.44
C PRO A 82 -29.89 24.86 13.30
N ALA A 83 -30.15 24.32 14.49
CA ALA A 83 -30.94 24.96 15.53
C ALA A 83 -30.14 26.14 16.09
N ASN A 84 -30.58 27.35 15.77
CA ASN A 84 -30.21 28.58 16.46
C ASN A 84 -30.79 28.52 17.91
N PRO A 85 -30.04 28.87 18.96
CA PRO A 85 -30.51 28.75 20.33
C PRO A 85 -31.37 29.97 20.69
N ASP A 86 -32.69 29.82 20.60
CA ASP A 86 -33.67 30.87 20.90
C ASP A 86 -34.65 30.42 22.02
N TRP A 87 -34.13 29.82 23.09
CA TRP A 87 -34.95 29.42 24.25
C TRP A 87 -35.26 30.60 25.20
N ALA A 88 -34.85 31.82 24.86
CA ALA A 88 -35.13 33.02 25.64
C ALA A 88 -36.05 33.99 24.87
N ASN A 89 -37.27 33.57 24.56
CA ASN A 89 -38.48 34.39 24.78
C ASN A 89 -39.75 33.78 24.14
N SER A 90 -40.82 33.81 24.93
CA SER A 90 -42.23 33.89 24.52
C SER A 90 -42.96 32.60 24.11
N LEU A 91 -43.71 32.06 25.07
CA LEU A 91 -45.04 31.46 24.83
C LEU A 91 -45.93 32.49 24.10
N PRO A 92 -46.77 32.06 23.14
CA PRO A 92 -48.18 31.90 23.50
C PRO A 92 -48.86 30.67 22.88
N SER A 93 -49.89 30.23 23.61
CA SER A 93 -50.86 29.20 23.27
C SER A 93 -51.58 29.47 21.95
N GLY A 94 -51.75 28.43 21.12
CA GLY A 94 -52.63 28.46 19.97
C GLY A 94 -52.80 27.06 19.38
N THR A 95 -53.90 26.40 19.73
CA THR A 95 -54.40 25.24 18.97
C THR A 95 -54.99 25.73 17.66
N PRO A 96 -54.79 24.97 16.57
CA PRO A 96 -55.89 24.75 15.66
C PRO A 96 -56.11 23.26 15.38
N LYS A 97 -57.40 23.00 15.19
CA LYS A 97 -58.11 21.75 14.94
C LYS A 97 -58.43 21.69 13.45
N GLY A 98 -58.39 20.49 12.86
CA GLY A 98 -58.82 20.20 11.49
C GLY A 98 -57.69 20.30 10.46
N ASP A 99 -57.56 19.47 9.43
CA ASP A 99 -58.43 18.43 8.90
C ASP A 99 -57.59 17.40 8.14
N ALA A 100 -58.15 16.21 8.02
CA ALA A 100 -57.59 15.06 7.33
C ALA A 100 -57.39 15.31 5.84
N VAL A 101 -56.21 14.92 5.30
CA VAL A 101 -56.05 14.62 3.88
C VAL A 101 -55.15 13.39 3.71
N ALA A 102 -55.78 12.35 3.17
CA ALA A 102 -55.27 11.17 2.45
C ALA A 102 -53.79 10.78 2.59
N ALA A 103 -53.58 9.64 3.25
CA ALA A 103 -52.36 8.86 3.22
C ALA A 103 -52.18 8.17 1.85
N SER A 104 -51.08 8.49 1.16
CA SER A 104 -50.49 7.63 0.13
C SER A 104 -49.37 6.83 0.79
N ALA A 105 -49.55 5.52 0.89
CA ALA A 105 -48.57 4.60 1.43
C ALA A 105 -47.38 4.43 0.46
N PRO A 106 -46.12 4.61 0.91
CA PRO A 106 -44.96 4.20 0.12
C PRO A 106 -44.78 2.69 0.19
N VAL A 107 -44.59 2.07 -0.98
CA VAL A 107 -44.25 0.66 -1.15
C VAL A 107 -42.86 0.42 -0.55
N ALA A 108 -42.80 -0.39 0.50
CA ALA A 108 -41.55 -0.74 1.18
C ALA A 108 -40.67 -1.61 0.27
N SER A 109 -39.57 -1.04 -0.22
CA SER A 109 -38.46 -1.79 -0.80
C SER A 109 -37.80 -2.62 0.30
N GLN A 110 -38.05 -3.93 0.30
CA GLN A 110 -37.33 -4.87 1.15
C GLN A 110 -35.89 -4.97 0.66
N SER A 111 -35.00 -4.28 1.36
CA SER A 111 -33.55 -4.41 1.21
C SER A 111 -33.15 -5.82 1.64
N VAL A 112 -32.66 -6.62 0.69
CA VAL A 112 -32.13 -7.96 0.95
C VAL A 112 -30.83 -7.78 1.72
N ALA A 113 -30.88 -7.99 3.04
CA ALA A 113 -29.72 -7.95 3.91
C ALA A 113 -28.72 -9.03 3.48
N VAL A 114 -27.60 -8.59 2.89
CA VAL A 114 -26.42 -9.44 2.70
C VAL A 114 -25.96 -9.87 4.09
N PRO A 115 -25.91 -11.17 4.42
CA PRO A 115 -25.41 -11.60 5.71
C PRO A 115 -23.96 -11.11 5.87
N PRO A 116 -23.59 -10.53 7.02
CA PRO A 116 -22.22 -10.11 7.26
C PRO A 116 -21.30 -11.32 7.12
N SER A 117 -20.32 -11.22 6.23
CA SER A 117 -19.22 -12.19 6.17
C SER A 117 -18.68 -12.38 7.58
N PRO A 118 -18.50 -13.61 8.07
CA PRO A 118 -17.99 -13.84 9.41
C PRO A 118 -16.63 -13.16 9.51
N ALA A 119 -16.55 -12.13 10.35
CA ALA A 119 -15.29 -11.51 10.73
C ALA A 119 -14.46 -12.59 11.44
N TYR A 120 -13.55 -13.21 10.70
CA TYR A 120 -12.63 -14.20 11.25
C TYR A 120 -11.64 -13.43 12.11
N SER A 121 -11.90 -13.31 13.40
CA SER A 121 -10.90 -12.84 14.34
C SER A 121 -9.79 -13.90 14.33
N PRO A 122 -8.56 -13.57 13.88
CA PRO A 122 -7.46 -14.53 13.97
C PRO A 122 -7.26 -14.83 15.45
N SER A 123 -7.69 -16.01 15.87
CA SER A 123 -7.28 -16.56 17.15
C SER A 123 -5.74 -16.63 17.17
N ASP A 124 -5.15 -16.41 18.35
CA ASP A 124 -3.72 -16.24 18.68
C ASP A 124 -2.78 -17.39 18.25
N GLU A 125 -3.26 -18.32 17.42
CA GLU A 125 -2.59 -19.53 16.97
C GLU A 125 -2.34 -19.56 15.45
N ILE A 126 -2.85 -18.57 14.69
CA ILE A 126 -2.58 -18.49 13.25
C ILE A 126 -1.25 -17.75 13.02
N VAL A 127 -0.19 -18.50 12.77
CA VAL A 127 1.11 -17.95 12.36
C VAL A 127 1.11 -17.75 10.85
N GLU A 128 1.30 -16.50 10.42
CA GLU A 128 1.54 -16.19 9.02
C GLU A 128 2.90 -16.76 8.56
N VAL A 129 2.87 -17.72 7.63
CA VAL A 129 4.07 -18.43 7.17
C VAL A 129 4.70 -17.79 5.92
N MET A 130 3.89 -17.36 4.95
CA MET A 130 4.33 -16.59 3.77
C MET A 130 3.16 -15.83 3.14
N ARG A 131 3.47 -14.75 2.41
CA ARG A 131 2.52 -14.11 1.47
C ARG A 131 2.93 -14.42 0.03
N LEU A 132 1.93 -14.71 -0.82
CA LEU A 132 2.12 -14.86 -2.25
C LEU A 132 1.52 -13.66 -2.97
N TYR A 133 2.28 -13.07 -3.87
CA TYR A 133 1.82 -12.03 -4.77
C TYR A 133 1.98 -12.51 -6.21
N ARG A 134 1.14 -11.99 -7.09
CA ARG A 134 1.28 -12.16 -8.52
C ARG A 134 1.59 -10.81 -9.12
N ASP A 135 2.75 -10.72 -9.77
CA ASP A 135 3.08 -9.54 -10.56
C ASP A 135 2.14 -9.49 -11.77
N LEU A 136 1.54 -8.33 -12.00
CA LEU A 136 0.58 -8.14 -13.10
C LEU A 136 1.27 -7.77 -14.41
N ALA A 137 2.52 -7.29 -14.36
CA ALA A 137 3.26 -6.89 -15.54
C ALA A 137 3.69 -8.12 -16.36
N ASP A 138 4.23 -9.14 -15.69
CA ASP A 138 4.77 -10.35 -16.33
C ASP A 138 4.04 -11.66 -15.91
N GLY A 139 3.14 -11.59 -14.93
CA GLY A 139 2.42 -12.74 -14.40
C GLY A 139 3.23 -13.61 -13.44
N SER A 140 4.45 -13.19 -13.08
CA SER A 140 5.34 -13.93 -12.18
C SER A 140 4.79 -13.99 -10.75
N LEU A 141 5.27 -14.95 -9.97
CA LEU A 141 4.89 -15.09 -8.56
C LEU A 141 6.02 -14.59 -7.68
N LEU A 142 5.69 -13.68 -6.77
CA LEU A 142 6.58 -13.16 -5.75
C LEU A 142 6.18 -13.76 -4.40
N VAL A 143 7.17 -14.14 -3.60
CA VAL A 143 6.96 -14.76 -2.29
C VAL A 143 7.59 -13.88 -1.23
N GLU A 144 6.82 -13.50 -0.21
CA GLU A 144 7.31 -12.71 0.91
C GLU A 144 7.39 -13.56 2.19
N ILE A 145 8.58 -13.63 2.78
CA ILE A 145 8.84 -14.37 4.02
C ILE A 145 9.62 -13.46 4.95
N GLY A 146 9.03 -13.14 6.12
CA GLY A 146 9.65 -12.23 7.08
C GLY A 146 9.85 -10.82 6.55
N GLY A 147 8.96 -10.34 5.67
CA GLY A 147 9.04 -9.00 5.07
C GLY A 147 9.98 -8.86 3.87
N ILE A 148 10.73 -9.91 3.51
CA ILE A 148 11.60 -9.91 2.33
C ILE A 148 10.89 -10.61 1.17
N ARG A 149 10.88 -9.97 0.00
CA ARG A 149 10.28 -10.50 -1.23
C ARG A 149 11.33 -11.21 -2.08
N TYR A 150 10.98 -12.40 -2.55
CA TYR A 150 11.79 -13.22 -3.43
C TYR A 150 11.00 -13.48 -4.71
N GLY A 151 11.59 -13.16 -5.87
CA GLY A 151 11.03 -13.50 -7.17
C GLY A 151 11.41 -14.91 -7.63
N SER A 152 12.44 -15.50 -7.03
CA SER A 152 12.85 -16.87 -7.32
C SER A 152 13.46 -17.55 -6.08
N VAL A 153 13.49 -18.88 -6.11
CA VAL A 153 14.14 -19.68 -5.05
C VAL A 153 15.66 -19.46 -5.02
N GLU A 154 16.26 -19.07 -6.14
CA GLU A 154 17.71 -18.80 -6.24
C GLU A 154 18.12 -17.54 -5.49
N GLN A 155 17.21 -16.57 -5.34
CA GLN A 155 17.42 -15.36 -4.54
C GLN A 155 17.37 -15.63 -3.03
N MET A 156 16.96 -16.83 -2.61
CA MET A 156 16.92 -17.21 -1.19
C MET A 156 18.30 -17.70 -0.74
N GLU A 157 19.14 -16.78 -0.28
CA GLU A 157 20.49 -17.11 0.22
C GLU A 157 20.46 -17.93 1.54
N ASP A 158 19.43 -17.73 2.36
CA ASP A 158 19.29 -18.46 3.64
C ASP A 158 18.68 -19.85 3.43
N SER A 159 19.46 -20.88 3.77
CA SER A 159 19.05 -22.28 3.74
C SER A 159 17.83 -22.59 4.62
N ASN A 160 17.60 -21.84 5.71
CA ASN A 160 16.44 -22.02 6.56
C ASN A 160 15.16 -21.50 5.91
N VAL A 161 15.24 -20.31 5.28
CA VAL A 161 14.13 -19.72 4.52
C VAL A 161 13.75 -20.65 3.36
N GLN A 162 14.73 -21.11 2.59
CA GLN A 162 14.52 -22.04 1.49
C GLN A 162 13.85 -23.34 1.95
N ARG A 163 14.27 -23.89 3.09
CA ARG A 163 13.66 -25.11 3.67
C ARG A 163 12.22 -24.89 4.10
N ARG A 164 11.91 -23.74 4.74
CA ARG A 164 10.53 -23.37 5.13
C ARG A 164 9.64 -23.17 3.92
N PHE A 165 10.14 -22.47 2.90
CA PHE A 165 9.44 -22.28 1.63
C PHE A 165 9.07 -23.61 0.98
N LEU A 166 10.06 -24.50 0.77
CA LEU A 166 9.84 -25.82 0.17
C LEU A 166 8.89 -26.69 1.00
N GLY A 167 8.97 -26.62 2.33
CA GLY A 167 8.05 -27.33 3.23
C GLY A 167 6.60 -26.87 3.05
N THR A 168 6.39 -25.55 2.99
CA THR A 168 5.07 -24.94 2.84
C THR A 168 4.51 -25.16 1.43
N ALA A 169 5.33 -25.04 0.39
CA ALA A 169 4.94 -25.33 -0.99
C ALA A 169 4.42 -26.77 -1.12
N ARG A 170 5.11 -27.76 -0.52
CA ARG A 170 4.63 -29.16 -0.49
C ARG A 170 3.32 -29.32 0.28
N ALA A 171 3.13 -28.59 1.37
CA ALA A 171 1.89 -28.60 2.13
C ALA A 171 0.72 -28.02 1.31
N LEU A 172 0.95 -26.91 0.60
CA LEU A 172 -0.01 -26.30 -0.32
C LEU A 172 -0.37 -27.22 -1.48
N THR A 173 0.61 -27.93 -2.07
CA THR A 173 0.34 -28.93 -3.12
C THR A 173 -0.57 -30.04 -2.61
N ARG A 174 -0.31 -30.61 -1.42
CA ARG A 174 -1.19 -31.64 -0.83
C ARG A 174 -2.57 -31.10 -0.50
N PHE A 175 -2.64 -29.84 -0.05
CA PHE A 175 -3.92 -29.17 0.21
C PHE A 175 -4.72 -29.02 -1.09
N ALA A 176 -4.08 -28.59 -2.18
CA ALA A 176 -4.71 -28.47 -3.49
C ALA A 176 -5.16 -29.83 -4.06
N GLU A 177 -4.33 -30.88 -3.94
CA GLU A 177 -4.69 -32.25 -4.32
C GLU A 177 -5.93 -32.77 -3.56
N GLY A 178 -6.10 -32.34 -2.31
CA GLY A 178 -7.31 -32.64 -1.54
C GLY A 178 -8.51 -31.75 -1.87
N ALA A 179 -8.26 -30.50 -2.27
CA ALA A 179 -9.29 -29.53 -2.65
C ALA A 179 -9.98 -29.88 -3.98
N ASP A 180 -9.31 -30.63 -4.86
CA ASP A 180 -9.87 -31.11 -6.13
C ASP A 180 -11.08 -32.05 -5.97
N GLY A 181 -11.45 -32.43 -4.74
CA GLY A 181 -12.85 -32.68 -4.40
C GLY A 181 -13.56 -33.79 -5.18
N THR A 182 -12.84 -34.58 -5.99
CA THR A 182 -13.33 -35.82 -6.59
C THR A 182 -13.18 -36.95 -5.58
N ASN A 183 -13.59 -36.69 -4.35
CA ASN A 183 -14.25 -37.70 -3.54
C ASN A 183 -15.67 -37.94 -4.10
N LEU A 184 -15.75 -38.12 -5.43
CA LEU A 184 -16.88 -38.73 -6.06
C LEU A 184 -16.91 -40.17 -5.52
N PRO A 185 -18.06 -40.70 -5.10
CA PRO A 185 -18.17 -42.10 -4.72
C PRO A 185 -17.54 -42.95 -5.83
N PRO A 186 -16.84 -44.05 -5.49
CA PRO A 186 -16.13 -44.87 -6.46
C PRO A 186 -17.05 -45.17 -7.63
N ARG A 187 -16.70 -44.63 -8.82
CA ARG A 187 -17.43 -44.88 -10.04
C ARG A 187 -17.51 -46.41 -10.19
N PRO A 188 -18.72 -47.00 -10.29
CA PRO A 188 -18.84 -48.44 -10.46
C PRO A 188 -17.95 -48.91 -11.61
N PRO A 189 -17.26 -50.05 -11.45
CA PRO A 189 -16.23 -50.49 -12.38
C PRO A 189 -16.79 -50.51 -13.80
N ALA A 190 -16.19 -49.73 -14.68
CA ALA A 190 -16.44 -49.84 -16.11
C ALA A 190 -16.05 -51.26 -16.55
N PRO A 191 -16.82 -51.89 -17.47
CA PRO A 191 -16.51 -53.22 -17.97
C PRO A 191 -15.09 -53.23 -18.56
N SER A 192 -14.32 -54.25 -18.18
CA SER A 192 -12.91 -54.41 -18.55
C SER A 192 -12.72 -54.31 -20.08
N PRO A 193 -11.88 -53.37 -20.57
CA PRO A 193 -11.45 -53.40 -21.96
C PRO A 193 -10.57 -54.64 -22.20
N VAL A 194 -10.87 -55.33 -23.29
CA VAL A 194 -10.15 -56.49 -23.81
C VAL A 194 -8.68 -56.11 -24.06
N ALA A 195 -7.79 -57.02 -23.68
CA ALA A 195 -6.34 -56.89 -23.70
C ALA A 195 -5.77 -56.41 -25.05
N ALA A 196 -4.93 -55.37 -25.00
CA ALA A 196 -3.99 -55.03 -26.06
C ALA A 196 -2.59 -55.63 -25.72
N PRO A 197 -1.81 -56.07 -26.74
CA PRO A 197 -0.55 -56.79 -26.57
C PRO A 197 0.63 -55.91 -26.08
N PRO A 198 1.70 -56.54 -25.56
CA PRO A 198 2.85 -55.84 -24.97
C PRO A 198 3.71 -55.12 -26.02
N THR A 199 3.96 -53.82 -25.80
CA THR A 199 4.98 -53.06 -26.54
C THR A 199 6.28 -52.99 -25.73
N VAL A 200 7.37 -53.18 -26.46
CA VAL A 200 8.74 -53.53 -26.07
C VAL A 200 9.49 -52.33 -25.48
N SER A 201 10.37 -52.61 -24.52
CA SER A 201 11.32 -51.69 -23.88
C SER A 201 12.14 -50.85 -24.87
N GLN A 202 12.18 -49.54 -24.66
CA GLN A 202 13.02 -48.59 -25.39
C GLN A 202 14.25 -48.23 -24.53
N PRO A 203 15.49 -48.28 -25.06
CA PRO A 203 16.72 -48.01 -24.30
C PRO A 203 16.98 -46.51 -24.09
N ALA A 204 17.65 -46.18 -22.98
CA ALA A 204 17.93 -44.83 -22.51
C ALA A 204 18.87 -44.03 -23.45
N PRO A 205 18.63 -42.71 -23.64
CA PRO A 205 19.57 -41.82 -24.30
C PRO A 205 20.69 -41.37 -23.33
N VAL A 206 21.93 -41.47 -23.80
CA VAL A 206 23.13 -40.88 -23.18
C VAL A 206 23.12 -39.35 -23.37
N GLN A 207 23.20 -38.60 -22.28
CA GLN A 207 23.34 -37.13 -22.31
C GLN A 207 24.81 -36.72 -22.51
N PRO A 208 25.12 -35.79 -23.43
CA PRO A 208 26.44 -35.16 -23.52
C PRO A 208 26.60 -34.07 -22.44
N SER A 209 27.71 -34.14 -21.70
CA SER A 209 28.13 -33.13 -20.73
C SER A 209 28.65 -31.89 -21.48
N VAL A 210 27.92 -30.77 -21.39
CA VAL A 210 28.35 -29.47 -21.93
C VAL A 210 28.80 -28.60 -20.76
N ALA A 211 30.02 -28.08 -20.85
CA ALA A 211 30.64 -27.21 -19.85
C ALA A 211 29.87 -25.87 -19.70
N PRO A 212 29.80 -25.29 -18.49
CA PRO A 212 29.13 -24.02 -18.27
C PRO A 212 29.90 -22.85 -18.90
N PRO A 213 29.20 -21.87 -19.53
CA PRO A 213 29.80 -20.61 -19.97
C PRO A 213 30.15 -19.70 -18.77
N PRO A 214 31.15 -18.81 -18.90
CA PRO A 214 31.51 -17.84 -17.88
C PRO A 214 30.36 -16.83 -17.63
N PRO A 215 30.24 -16.28 -16.41
CA PRO A 215 29.18 -15.34 -16.06
C PRO A 215 29.30 -14.02 -16.86
N PRO A 216 28.18 -13.43 -17.30
CA PRO A 216 28.18 -12.10 -17.91
C PRO A 216 28.59 -11.06 -16.86
N GLN A 217 29.56 -10.23 -17.22
CA GLN A 217 29.85 -9.01 -16.49
C GLN A 217 28.64 -8.08 -16.63
N SER A 218 27.94 -7.82 -15.53
CA SER A 218 26.88 -6.83 -15.46
C SER A 218 27.47 -5.47 -15.84
N ALA A 219 26.95 -4.89 -16.92
CA ALA A 219 27.11 -3.47 -17.20
C ALA A 219 26.36 -2.67 -16.11
N PRO A 220 26.85 -1.47 -15.74
CA PRO A 220 26.09 -0.54 -14.92
C PRO A 220 24.79 -0.21 -15.67
N VAL A 221 23.67 -0.48 -15.03
CA VAL A 221 22.36 0.00 -15.47
C VAL A 221 22.31 1.45 -15.02
N ASP A 222 22.24 2.36 -15.99
CA ASP A 222 21.97 3.78 -15.75
C ASP A 222 20.60 3.88 -15.04
N GLU A 223 20.61 4.30 -13.77
CA GLU A 223 19.44 4.45 -12.88
C GLU A 223 18.84 5.87 -12.89
N ASP A 224 19.23 6.73 -13.85
CA ASP A 224 19.00 8.19 -13.75
C ASP A 224 17.93 8.78 -14.71
N GLU A 225 17.01 8.00 -15.29
CA GLU A 225 16.08 8.52 -16.33
C GLU A 225 14.57 8.24 -16.11
N GLU A 226 14.07 8.26 -14.87
CA GLU A 226 12.61 8.22 -14.58
C GLU A 226 12.11 9.27 -13.55
N GLU A 227 12.86 10.35 -13.32
CA GLU A 227 12.55 11.39 -12.30
C GLU A 227 11.51 12.47 -12.69
N GLU A 228 10.84 12.36 -13.84
CA GLU A 228 9.69 13.22 -14.18
C GLU A 228 8.37 12.46 -14.30
N ALA A 229 8.26 11.30 -13.64
CA ALA A 229 6.97 10.65 -13.44
C ALA A 229 6.11 11.56 -12.56
N ALA A 230 5.22 12.33 -13.21
CA ALA A 230 4.14 13.14 -12.65
C ALA A 230 3.89 12.84 -11.17
N ARG A 231 4.19 13.81 -10.28
CA ARG A 231 4.03 13.71 -8.82
C ARG A 231 2.86 12.80 -8.50
N SER A 232 3.18 11.66 -7.90
CA SER A 232 2.18 10.64 -7.65
C SER A 232 1.09 11.26 -6.78
N MET A 233 -0.18 10.99 -7.07
CA MET A 233 -1.32 11.48 -6.29
C MET A 233 -1.09 11.33 -4.77
N ALA A 234 -0.45 10.24 -4.35
CA ALA A 234 -0.14 9.97 -2.95
C ALA A 234 0.85 10.98 -2.35
N GLU A 235 1.78 11.49 -3.14
CA GLU A 235 2.82 12.45 -2.76
C GLU A 235 2.24 13.85 -2.56
N GLU A 236 1.32 14.27 -3.45
CA GLU A 236 0.58 15.52 -3.27
C GLU A 236 -0.33 15.49 -2.03
N ILE A 237 -0.99 14.35 -1.79
CA ILE A 237 -1.81 14.17 -0.59
C ILE A 237 -0.93 14.18 0.67
N GLU A 238 0.24 13.54 0.63
CA GLU A 238 1.21 13.53 1.74
C GLU A 238 1.73 14.93 2.06
N GLU A 239 2.08 15.72 1.06
CA GLU A 239 2.52 17.10 1.24
C GLU A 239 1.45 17.92 1.97
N LEU A 240 0.19 17.83 1.53
CA LEU A 240 -0.93 18.50 2.18
C LEU A 240 -1.18 17.97 3.60
N LEU A 241 -1.03 16.67 3.81
CA LEU A 241 -1.17 16.03 5.12
C LEU A 241 -0.12 16.54 6.11
N GLN A 242 1.15 16.57 5.71
CA GLN A 242 2.24 17.07 6.55
C GLN A 242 2.04 18.54 6.88
N TYR A 243 1.64 19.37 5.91
CA TYR A 243 1.28 20.76 6.18
C TYR A 243 0.16 20.88 7.22
N ARG A 244 -0.92 20.10 7.10
CA ARG A 244 -2.05 20.10 8.05
C ARG A 244 -1.65 19.61 9.45
N LEU A 245 -0.70 18.68 9.56
CA LEU A 245 -0.18 18.22 10.86
C LEU A 245 0.50 19.35 11.62
N THR A 246 1.24 20.24 10.95
CA THR A 246 1.87 21.41 11.60
C THR A 246 0.86 22.40 12.17
N LEU A 247 -0.31 22.51 11.54
CA LEU A 247 -1.39 23.42 11.95
C LEU A 247 -2.31 22.85 13.04
N THR A 248 -2.16 21.56 13.37
CA THR A 248 -3.08 20.80 14.20
C THR A 248 -2.34 20.26 15.43
N PRO A 249 -2.18 21.05 16.51
CA PRO A 249 -1.32 20.68 17.64
C PRO A 249 -1.69 19.35 18.32
N ASN A 250 -2.95 18.96 18.28
CA ASN A 250 -3.42 17.68 18.82
C ASN A 250 -3.00 16.46 17.98
N MET A 251 -2.61 16.66 16.72
CA MET A 251 -2.08 15.61 15.84
C MET A 251 -0.56 15.67 15.68
N ALA A 252 0.09 16.76 16.10
CA ALA A 252 1.54 16.97 15.98
C ALA A 252 2.39 15.91 16.71
N HIS A 253 1.81 15.19 17.68
CA HIS A 253 2.49 14.10 18.39
C HIS A 253 2.35 12.73 17.71
N ARG A 254 1.58 12.64 16.62
CA ARG A 254 1.32 11.39 15.88
C ARG A 254 2.15 11.40 14.60
N SER A 255 2.69 10.25 14.22
CA SER A 255 3.34 10.09 12.93
C SER A 255 2.32 9.51 11.96
N VAL A 256 1.87 10.32 11.01
CA VAL A 256 0.92 9.89 9.97
C VAL A 256 1.58 10.15 8.63
N HIS A 257 1.66 9.12 7.79
CA HIS A 257 2.23 9.20 6.44
C HIS A 257 1.33 8.48 5.44
N ILE A 258 1.28 9.00 4.23
CA ILE A 258 0.61 8.40 3.08
C ILE A 258 1.68 8.14 2.02
N ARG A 259 1.78 6.89 1.56
CA ARG A 259 2.76 6.48 0.56
C ARG A 259 2.07 5.85 -0.63
N GLY A 260 2.49 6.25 -1.82
CA GLY A 260 2.17 5.55 -3.05
C GLY A 260 2.91 4.21 -3.08
N THR A 261 2.23 3.16 -3.51
CA THR A 261 2.87 1.90 -3.87
C THR A 261 3.12 1.89 -5.38
N PRO A 262 4.13 1.14 -5.88
CA PRO A 262 4.38 1.03 -7.32
C PRO A 262 3.19 0.50 -8.12
N SER A 263 2.24 -0.19 -7.48
CA SER A 263 1.00 -0.64 -8.11
C SER A 263 -0.04 0.48 -8.27
N GLY A 264 0.27 1.72 -7.91
CA GLY A 264 -0.65 2.86 -7.92
C GLY A 264 -1.66 2.87 -6.76
N ASN A 265 -1.58 1.94 -5.81
CA ASN A 265 -2.41 1.96 -4.62
C ASN A 265 -1.79 2.88 -3.55
N ILE A 266 -2.64 3.38 -2.65
CA ILE A 266 -2.21 4.20 -1.52
C ILE A 266 -2.07 3.30 -0.28
N ARG A 267 -0.99 3.47 0.48
CA ARG A 267 -0.77 2.84 1.79
C ARG A 267 -0.64 3.93 2.85
N ILE A 268 -1.29 3.74 3.98
CA ILE A 268 -1.31 4.69 5.09
C ILE A 268 -0.47 4.12 6.23
N GLU A 269 0.39 4.92 6.83
CA GLU A 269 1.18 4.57 8.01
C GLU A 269 0.77 5.48 9.16
N VAL A 270 0.36 4.90 10.29
CA VAL A 270 0.00 5.63 11.51
C VAL A 270 0.79 5.04 12.68
N ASP A 271 1.68 5.84 13.25
CA ASP A 271 2.55 5.49 14.38
C ASP A 271 3.34 4.17 14.13
N GLY A 272 3.81 3.99 12.89
CA GLY A 272 4.55 2.80 12.44
C GLY A 272 3.68 1.58 12.10
N GLN A 273 2.35 1.70 12.13
CA GLN A 273 1.43 0.66 11.67
C GLN A 273 0.93 0.98 10.27
N PHE A 274 0.96 -0.01 9.37
CA PHE A 274 0.50 0.14 7.99
C PHE A 274 -0.95 -0.32 7.81
N PHE A 275 -1.70 0.46 7.05
CA PHE A 275 -3.09 0.24 6.70
C PHE A 275 -3.27 0.38 5.19
N GLU A 276 -4.10 -0.47 4.59
CA GLU A 276 -4.41 -0.40 3.16
C GLU A 276 -5.56 0.56 2.87
N THR A 277 -6.49 0.75 3.82
CA THR A 277 -7.60 1.69 3.67
C THR A 277 -7.71 2.62 4.88
N VAL A 278 -8.26 3.81 4.65
CA VAL A 278 -8.54 4.77 5.73
C VAL A 278 -9.50 4.18 6.77
N GLY A 279 -10.40 3.27 6.34
CA GLY A 279 -11.35 2.59 7.21
C GLY A 279 -10.73 1.62 8.20
N ASP A 280 -9.50 1.16 7.95
CA ASP A 280 -8.79 0.21 8.82
C ASP A 280 -8.05 0.91 9.98
N VAL A 281 -7.85 2.23 9.90
CA VAL A 281 -7.16 3.02 10.94
C VAL A 281 -7.98 2.99 12.23
N ALA A 282 -7.45 2.35 13.28
CA ALA A 282 -8.19 2.13 14.53
C ALA A 282 -8.58 3.42 15.27
N ASP A 283 -7.78 4.47 15.17
CA ASP A 283 -8.04 5.77 15.80
C ASP A 283 -9.01 6.61 14.95
N ASN A 284 -10.21 6.84 15.48
CA ASN A 284 -11.24 7.59 14.77
C ASN A 284 -10.84 9.06 14.51
N ALA A 285 -10.06 9.68 15.40
CA ALA A 285 -9.65 11.07 15.22
C ALA A 285 -8.64 11.19 14.07
N VAL A 286 -7.68 10.25 13.98
CA VAL A 286 -6.72 10.20 12.86
C VAL A 286 -7.43 9.88 11.56
N ARG A 287 -8.39 8.96 11.57
CA ARG A 287 -9.21 8.60 10.42
C ARG A 287 -9.96 9.81 9.85
N GLU A 288 -10.73 10.51 10.69
CA GLU A 288 -11.46 11.71 10.30
C GLU A 288 -10.52 12.81 9.77
N PHE A 289 -9.34 12.95 10.39
CA PHE A 289 -8.33 13.89 9.93
C PHE A 289 -7.83 13.54 8.51
N ILE A 290 -7.45 12.29 8.25
CA ILE A 290 -7.03 11.83 6.92
C ILE A 290 -8.13 12.04 5.88
N ILE A 291 -9.39 11.69 6.20
CA ILE A 291 -10.54 11.90 5.30
C ILE A 291 -10.70 13.39 4.97
N SER A 292 -10.52 14.27 5.97
CA SER A 292 -10.64 15.73 5.76
C SER A 292 -9.55 16.27 4.84
N VAL A 293 -8.32 15.76 4.95
CA VAL A 293 -7.19 16.13 4.08
C VAL A 293 -7.44 15.67 2.66
N ILE A 294 -7.85 14.41 2.45
CA ILE A 294 -8.14 13.88 1.11
C ILE A 294 -9.26 14.68 0.44
N ARG A 295 -10.35 14.99 1.16
CA ARG A 295 -11.44 15.82 0.63
C ARG A 295 -10.99 17.22 0.25
N GLU A 296 -10.08 17.81 1.02
CA GLU A 296 -9.51 19.12 0.68
C GLU A 296 -8.66 19.03 -0.57
N TRP A 297 -7.78 18.02 -0.68
CA TRP A 297 -6.98 17.81 -1.89
C TRP A 297 -7.87 17.61 -3.12
N GLU A 298 -8.91 16.77 -3.04
CA GLU A 298 -9.88 16.55 -4.12
C GLU A 298 -10.58 17.85 -4.55
N SER A 299 -10.82 18.80 -3.64
CA SER A 299 -11.45 20.08 -3.97
C SER A 299 -10.54 21.05 -4.73
N ARG A 300 -9.23 20.78 -4.76
CA ARG A 300 -8.22 21.61 -5.43
C ARG A 300 -7.87 21.12 -6.84
N GLN A 301 -8.20 19.87 -7.17
CA GLN A 301 -8.04 19.26 -8.49
C GLN A 301 -9.25 19.55 -9.39
#